data_AF-A0A8S9GPB7-F1
#
_entry.id   AF-A0A8S9GPB7-F1
#
_cell.length_a   1.000
_cell.length_b   1.000
_cell.length_c   1.000
_cell.angle_alpha   90.00
_cell.angle_beta   90.00
_cell.angle_gamma   90.00
#
_symmetry.space_group_name_H-M   'P 1'
#
loop_
_entity.id
_entity.type
_entity.pdbx_description
1 polymer ?
#
loop_
_entity_poly.entity_id
_entity_poly.type
_entity_poly.pdbx_seq_one_letter_code
_entity_poly.pdbx_strand_id
1 'polypeptide(L)'
;MVKPFLDPKTRNKVEFVYSDDNLSKKILEDIFNMEQLEVAFGGENSDSSFNFEKYAERMREDDLKFFGNTTVSSTSALLTNSDSEVLDSEKSTWTTNKM
;
A
#
# COMPACT_ATOMS: atom_id res chain seq x y z
N MET A 1 -24.10 0.20 2.65
CA MET A 1 -24.39 0.91 3.92
C MET A 1 -23.11 1.54 4.44
N VAL A 2 -22.88 2.83 4.16
CA VAL A 2 -21.68 3.59 4.59
C VAL A 2 -21.93 5.11 4.61
N LYS A 3 -22.88 5.57 3.77
CA LYS A 3 -23.28 6.98 3.63
C LYS A 3 -23.49 7.75 4.95
N PRO A 4 -24.06 7.16 6.04
CA PRO A 4 -24.23 7.88 7.31
C PRO A 4 -22.91 8.29 7.98
N PHE A 5 -21.82 7.56 7.74
CA PHE A 5 -20.52 7.77 8.39
C PHE A 5 -19.60 8.76 7.67
N LEU A 6 -20.03 9.24 6.50
CA LEU A 6 -19.26 10.19 5.72
C LEU A 6 -19.65 11.61 6.10
N ASP A 7 -18.65 12.44 6.41
CA ASP A 7 -18.84 13.88 6.58
C ASP A 7 -19.17 14.53 5.22
N PRO A 8 -19.78 15.73 5.20
CA PRO A 8 -20.23 16.37 3.97
C PRO A 8 -19.14 16.54 2.91
N LYS A 9 -17.88 16.79 3.33
CA LYS A 9 -16.77 16.97 2.39
C LYS A 9 -16.37 15.66 1.73
N THR A 10 -16.33 14.56 2.50
CA THR A 10 -15.99 13.24 1.95
C THR A 10 -17.10 12.67 1.10
N ARG A 11 -18.38 12.95 1.42
CA ARG A 11 -19.52 12.52 0.58
C ARG A 11 -19.39 12.97 -0.88
N ASN A 12 -18.86 14.16 -1.11
CA ASN A 12 -18.69 14.70 -2.47
C ASN A 12 -17.49 14.12 -3.22
N LYS A 13 -16.67 13.29 -2.57
CA LYS A 13 -15.47 12.67 -3.16
C LYS A 13 -15.65 11.18 -3.45
N VAL A 14 -16.76 10.60 -3.01
CA VAL A 14 -17.00 9.17 -3.16
C VAL A 14 -18.19 8.94 -4.06
N GLU A 15 -17.98 8.16 -5.11
CA GLU A 15 -19.06 7.63 -5.93
C GLU A 15 -19.11 6.11 -5.73
N PHE A 16 -20.31 5.57 -5.52
CA PHE A 16 -20.50 4.14 -5.30
C PHE A 16 -21.02 3.53 -6.58
N VAL A 17 -20.13 2.87 -7.32
CA VAL A 17 -20.44 2.22 -8.59
C VAL A 17 -20.71 0.74 -8.43
N TYR A 18 -21.64 0.22 -9.23
CA TYR A 18 -22.04 -1.19 -9.23
C TYR A 18 -21.93 -1.78 -10.64
N SER A 19 -21.53 -3.04 -10.75
CA SER A 19 -21.26 -3.71 -12.04
C SER A 19 -22.53 -4.01 -12.85
N ASP A 20 -23.67 -4.01 -12.19
CA ASP A 20 -25.00 -4.32 -12.71
C ASP A 20 -25.74 -3.08 -13.24
N ASP A 21 -25.22 -1.88 -13.00
CA ASP A 21 -25.76 -0.61 -13.48
C ASP A 21 -24.91 -0.03 -14.63
N ASN A 22 -25.56 0.27 -15.75
CA ASN A 22 -24.90 0.86 -16.91
C ASN A 22 -24.43 2.30 -16.65
N LEU A 23 -25.13 3.07 -15.81
CA LEU A 23 -24.68 4.41 -15.44
C LEU A 23 -23.38 4.34 -14.64
N SER A 24 -23.31 3.41 -13.69
CA SER A 24 -22.12 3.12 -12.89
C SER A 24 -20.90 2.74 -13.75
N LYS A 25 -21.07 1.92 -14.78
CA LYS A 25 -19.98 1.57 -15.72
C LYS A 25 -19.46 2.78 -16.46
N LYS A 26 -20.36 3.62 -16.97
CA LYS A 26 -19.98 4.84 -17.68
C LYS A 26 -19.20 5.80 -16.79
N ILE A 27 -19.58 5.94 -15.52
CA ILE A 27 -18.82 6.76 -14.56
C ILE A 27 -17.39 6.24 -14.39
N LEU A 28 -17.20 4.91 -14.33
CA LEU A 28 -15.86 4.31 -14.24
C LEU A 28 -15.03 4.61 -15.49
N GLU A 29 -15.61 4.44 -16.68
CA GLU A 29 -14.97 4.71 -17.98
C GLU A 29 -14.63 6.20 -18.17
N ASP A 30 -15.45 7.11 -17.65
CA ASP A 30 -15.23 8.56 -17.75
C ASP A 30 -14.10 9.05 -16.82
N ILE A 31 -13.86 8.36 -15.69
CA ILE A 31 -12.87 8.76 -14.67
C ILE A 31 -11.52 8.05 -14.87
N PHE A 32 -11.53 6.78 -15.30
CA PHE A 32 -10.34 5.93 -15.38
C PHE A 32 -10.03 5.53 -16.82
N ASN A 33 -8.73 5.34 -17.11
CA ASN A 33 -8.31 4.71 -18.35
C ASN A 33 -8.45 3.19 -18.25
N MET A 34 -9.45 2.64 -18.95
CA MET A 34 -9.80 1.21 -18.90
C MET A 34 -8.66 0.29 -19.37
N GLU A 35 -7.82 0.73 -20.32
CA GLU A 35 -6.68 -0.05 -20.83
C GLU A 35 -5.54 -0.18 -19.80
N GLN A 36 -5.48 0.74 -18.84
CA GLN A 36 -4.47 0.74 -17.77
C GLN A 36 -5.03 0.24 -16.44
N LEU A 37 -6.36 0.15 -16.33
CA LEU A 37 -7.04 -0.30 -15.13
C LEU A 37 -7.07 -1.84 -15.11
N GLU A 38 -6.70 -2.41 -13.98
CA GLU A 38 -6.67 -3.87 -13.78
C GLU A 38 -8.10 -4.46 -13.78
N VAL A 39 -8.23 -5.67 -14.32
CA VAL A 39 -9.53 -6.38 -14.46
C VAL A 39 -10.24 -6.56 -13.11
N ALA A 40 -9.50 -6.76 -12.02
CA ALA A 40 -10.07 -6.90 -10.68
C ALA A 40 -10.86 -5.65 -10.21
N PHE A 41 -10.58 -4.48 -10.80
CA PHE A 41 -11.27 -3.23 -10.53
C PHE A 41 -12.25 -2.83 -11.64
N GLY A 42 -12.50 -3.72 -12.61
CA GLY A 42 -13.43 -3.48 -13.72
C GLY A 42 -12.78 -2.90 -14.98
N GLY A 43 -11.45 -2.86 -15.05
CA GLY A 43 -10.73 -2.46 -16.27
C GLY A 43 -10.51 -3.59 -17.26
N GLU A 44 -9.73 -3.31 -18.31
CA GLU A 44 -9.47 -4.23 -19.42
C GLU A 44 -8.05 -4.81 -19.40
N ASN A 45 -7.19 -4.33 -18.50
CA ASN A 45 -5.80 -4.75 -18.43
C ASN A 45 -5.66 -6.13 -17.75
N SER A 46 -5.65 -7.17 -18.57
CA SER A 46 -5.51 -8.56 -18.12
C SER A 46 -4.06 -8.97 -17.84
N ASP A 47 -3.09 -8.25 -18.41
CA ASP A 47 -1.66 -8.53 -18.26
C ASP A 47 -1.03 -7.86 -17.02
N SER A 48 -1.71 -6.88 -16.42
CA SER A 48 -1.21 -6.12 -15.27
C SER A 48 -1.64 -6.74 -13.93
N SER A 49 -1.06 -7.88 -13.55
CA SER A 49 -1.17 -8.33 -12.15
C SER A 49 -0.37 -7.38 -11.25
N PHE A 50 -0.92 -6.97 -10.11
CA PHE A 50 -0.17 -6.18 -9.13
C PHE A 50 1.07 -6.93 -8.60
N ASN A 51 2.27 -6.37 -8.83
CA ASN A 51 3.53 -6.88 -8.31
C ASN A 51 4.04 -5.95 -7.19
N PHE A 52 4.02 -6.46 -5.96
CA PHE A 52 4.42 -5.70 -4.76
C PHE A 52 5.88 -5.24 -4.80
N GLU A 53 6.81 -6.09 -5.22
CA GLU A 53 8.25 -5.76 -5.23
C GLU A 53 8.53 -4.61 -6.20
N LYS A 54 8.03 -4.72 -7.43
CA LYS A 54 8.16 -3.67 -8.45
C LYS A 54 7.46 -2.37 -8.05
N TYR A 55 6.42 -2.44 -7.24
CA TYR A 55 5.75 -1.27 -6.71
C TYR A 55 6.57 -0.61 -5.58
N ALA A 56 7.08 -1.41 -4.64
CA ALA A 56 7.92 -0.93 -3.54
C ALA A 56 9.22 -0.26 -4.06
N GLU A 57 9.87 -0.86 -5.05
CA GLU A 57 11.03 -0.26 -5.72
C GLU A 57 10.70 1.11 -6.33
N ARG A 58 9.58 1.21 -7.05
CA ARG A 58 9.13 2.49 -7.64
C ARG A 58 8.84 3.55 -6.59
N MET A 59 8.18 3.19 -5.48
CA MET A 59 7.93 4.14 -4.39
C MET A 59 9.24 4.67 -3.80
N ARG A 60 10.21 3.79 -3.51
CA ARG A 60 11.53 4.18 -2.99
C ARG A 60 12.27 5.10 -3.96
N GLU A 61 12.22 4.81 -5.25
CA GLU A 61 12.86 5.64 -6.28
C GLU A 61 12.23 7.03 -6.39
N ASP A 62 10.91 7.13 -6.31
CA ASP A 62 10.20 8.42 -6.37
C ASP A 62 10.43 9.26 -5.12
N ASP A 63 10.45 8.64 -3.93
CA ASP A 63 10.86 9.30 -2.69
C ASP A 63 12.29 9.84 -2.83
N LEU A 64 13.21 9.05 -3.36
CA LEU A 64 14.59 9.50 -3.58
C LEU A 64 14.67 10.66 -4.59
N LYS A 65 13.83 10.70 -5.63
CA LYS A 65 13.81 11.84 -6.57
C LYS A 65 13.31 13.11 -5.89
N PHE A 66 12.33 12.97 -5.00
CA PHE A 66 11.74 14.10 -4.29
C PHE A 66 12.64 14.64 -3.16
N PHE A 67 13.24 13.75 -2.37
CA PHE A 67 14.09 14.09 -1.22
C PHE A 67 15.59 14.16 -1.55
N GLY A 68 16.05 13.53 -2.62
CA GLY A 68 17.48 13.33 -2.93
C GLY A 68 18.23 14.55 -3.44
N ASN A 69 17.55 15.68 -3.71
CA ASN A 69 18.19 16.96 -4.03
C ASN A 69 18.29 17.91 -2.83
N THR A 70 17.66 17.58 -1.70
CA THR A 70 17.76 18.37 -0.47
C THR A 70 18.66 17.59 0.48
N THR A 71 19.87 18.10 0.72
CA THR A 71 20.64 17.74 1.92
C THR A 71 19.86 18.22 3.15
N VAL A 72 18.79 17.51 3.52
CA VAL A 72 18.30 17.56 4.89
C VAL A 72 19.34 16.80 5.69
N SER A 73 20.23 17.56 6.33
CA SER A 73 21.07 17.02 7.39
C SER A 73 20.13 16.38 8.41
N SER A 74 20.10 15.05 8.45
CA SER A 74 19.20 14.27 9.28
C SER A 74 19.50 14.49 10.76
N THR A 75 18.97 15.57 11.35
CA THR A 75 18.84 15.71 12.80
C THR A 75 17.44 15.28 13.23
N SER A 76 17.12 14.00 13.05
CA SER A 76 16.08 13.30 13.83
C SER A 76 16.06 11.77 13.62
N ALA A 77 17.12 11.17 13.07
CA ALA A 77 17.31 9.72 13.08
C ALA A 77 18.06 9.21 14.34
N LEU A 78 18.03 9.97 15.44
CA LEU A 78 18.35 9.43 16.75
C LEU A 78 17.04 8.91 17.39
N LEU A 79 16.59 7.75 16.92
CA LEU A 79 15.92 6.83 17.82
C LEU A 79 17.02 6.14 18.61
N THR A 80 17.29 6.68 19.79
CA THR A 80 18.18 6.09 20.77
C THR A 80 17.65 4.71 21.11
N ASN A 81 18.45 3.68 20.85
CA ASN A 81 18.34 2.39 21.52
C ASN A 81 18.25 2.70 23.02
N SER A 82 17.02 2.65 23.56
CA SER A 82 16.77 2.85 24.97
C SER A 82 16.57 1.46 25.54
N ASP A 83 17.55 1.09 26.36
CA ASP A 83 17.73 -0.15 27.07
C ASP A 83 16.43 -0.90 27.40
N SER A 84 16.33 -2.12 26.88
CA SER A 84 15.56 -3.18 27.53
C SER A 84 16.54 -4.34 27.71
N GLU A 85 17.22 -4.35 28.85
CA GLU A 85 17.89 -5.55 29.31
C GLU A 85 16.82 -6.63 29.53
N VAL A 86 16.83 -7.64 28.67
CA VAL A 86 16.25 -8.95 28.96
C VAL A 86 17.38 -9.96 28.81
N LEU A 87 18.11 -10.15 29.91
CA LEU A 87 18.75 -11.41 30.21
C LEU A 87 17.64 -12.38 30.59
N ASP A 88 17.38 -13.38 29.74
CA ASP A 88 17.63 -14.74 30.20
C ASP A 88 17.88 -15.71 29.04
N SER A 89 18.92 -16.50 29.27
CA SER A 89 19.49 -17.48 28.38
C SER A 89 18.58 -18.71 28.29
N GLU A 90 17.95 -18.94 27.13
CA GLU A 90 17.53 -20.29 26.74
C GLU A 90 18.37 -20.77 25.54
N LYS A 91 19.47 -21.44 25.88
CA LYS A 91 20.14 -22.38 24.99
C LYS A 91 19.19 -23.56 24.74
N SER A 92 18.42 -23.53 23.66
CA SER A 92 17.68 -24.69 23.19
C SER A 92 18.47 -25.38 22.06
N THR A 93 19.52 -26.11 22.46
CA THR A 93 20.21 -27.08 21.60
C THR A 93 19.32 -28.31 21.45
N TRP A 94 18.56 -28.41 20.37
CA TRP A 94 17.93 -29.67 19.97
C TRP A 94 18.93 -30.51 19.18
N THR A 95 19.85 -31.13 19.91
CA THR A 95 20.48 -32.37 19.48
C THR A 95 20.30 -33.40 20.58
N THR A 96 19.36 -34.33 20.40
CA THR A 96 19.37 -35.62 21.10
C THR A 96 18.64 -36.69 20.27
N ASN A 97 19.47 -37.51 19.66
CA ASN A 97 19.43 -38.98 19.54
C ASN A 97 18.38 -39.68 18.68
N LYS A 98 18.90 -40.26 17.60
CA LYS A 98 18.42 -41.51 16.97
C LYS A 98 19.64 -42.41 16.71
N MET A 99 19.91 -43.35 17.61
CA MET A 99 19.94 -44.82 17.38
C MET A 99 20.26 -45.56 18.68
#